data_AF-A0A8D2FG31-F1
#
_entry.id   AF-A0A8D2FG31-F1
#
_cell.length_a   1.000
_cell.length_b   1.000
_cell.length_c   1.000
_cell.angle_alpha   90.00
_cell.angle_beta   90.00
_cell.angle_gamma   90.00
#
_symmetry.space_group_name_H-M   'P 1'
#
loop_
_entity.id
_entity.type
_entity.pdbx_description
1 polymer ?
#
loop_
_entity_poly.entity_id
_entity_poly.type
_entity_poly.pdbx_seq_one_letter_code
_entity_poly.pdbx_strand_id
1 'polypeptide(L)' 'MALLTAATEFLGTKDVSCLVLAAWHASTSSRNLEDTLTYLIPKEQARIKIFRQQSGKRVVGQTTVDTCSDSLL' A
#
# COMPACT_ATOMS: atom_id res chain seq x y z
N MET A 1 24.02 1.22 9.65
CA MET A 1 25.47 1.47 9.66
C MET A 1 26.19 0.65 8.59
N ALA A 2 26.05 -0.68 8.56
CA ALA A 2 26.77 -1.54 7.59
C ALA A 2 26.56 -1.19 6.10
N LEU A 3 25.34 -0.85 5.68
CA LEU A 3 25.05 -0.49 4.27
C LEU A 3 25.75 0.81 3.83
N LEU A 4 25.77 1.80 4.71
CA LEU A 4 26.44 3.09 4.46
C LEU A 4 27.94 2.91 4.36
N THR A 5 28.53 2.12 5.27
CA THR A 5 29.96 1.78 5.26
C THR A 5 30.37 1.06 3.98
N ALA A 6 29.60 0.04 3.56
CA ALA A 6 29.87 -0.70 2.32
C ALA A 6 29.75 0.19 1.06
N ALA A 7 28.76 1.09 1.02
CA ALA A 7 28.60 2.01 -0.10
C ALA A 7 29.72 3.07 -0.15
N THR A 8 30.21 3.56 0.99
CA THR A 8 31.36 4.48 1.04
C THR A 8 32.68 3.83 0.66
N GLU A 9 32.86 2.55 0.99
CA GLU A 9 34.03 1.75 0.58
C GLU A 9 34.01 1.45 -0.92
N PHE A 10 32.83 1.20 -1.49
CA PHE A 10 32.66 0.93 -2.93
C PHE A 10 32.80 2.18 -3.81
N LEU A 11 32.33 3.35 -3.37
CA LEU A 11 32.35 4.60 -4.16
C LEU A 11 33.63 5.43 -4.05
N GLY A 12 34.50 5.16 -3.07
CA GLY A 12 35.79 5.86 -2.91
C GLY A 12 35.63 7.39 -2.73
N THR A 13 35.40 7.83 -1.49
CA THR A 13 35.52 9.21 -0.92
C THR A 13 34.97 10.45 -1.67
N LYS A 14 34.55 10.39 -2.93
CA LYS A 14 34.20 11.58 -3.71
C LYS A 14 32.75 12.06 -3.58
N ASP A 15 31.82 11.16 -3.26
CA ASP A 15 30.38 11.48 -3.32
C ASP A 15 29.58 11.06 -2.08
N VAL A 16 30.25 10.91 -0.92
CA VAL A 16 29.61 10.48 0.34
C VAL A 16 28.50 11.45 0.76
N SER A 17 28.68 12.75 0.59
CA SER A 17 27.66 13.76 0.88
C SER A 17 26.43 13.62 -0.02
N CYS A 18 26.63 13.35 -1.32
CA CYS A 18 25.55 13.10 -2.27
C CYS A 18 24.78 11.82 -1.92
N LEU A 19 25.50 10.76 -1.53
CA LEU A 19 24.90 9.50 -1.09
C LEU A 19 24.05 9.68 0.19
N VAL A 20 24.56 10.42 1.17
CA VAL A 20 23.82 10.72 2.42
C VAL A 20 22.58 11.55 2.11
N LEU A 21 22.69 12.57 1.25
CA LEU A 21 21.56 13.37 0.79
C LEU A 21 20.53 12.52 0.04
N ALA A 22 20.96 11.65 -0.86
CA ALA A 22 20.08 10.75 -1.61
C ALA A 22 19.38 9.74 -0.69
N ALA A 23 20.11 9.15 0.27
CA ALA A 23 19.55 8.24 1.26
C ALA A 23 18.58 8.95 2.21
N TRP A 24 18.87 10.18 2.59
CA TRP A 24 17.98 11.01 3.41
C TRP A 24 16.71 11.39 2.66
N HIS A 25 16.84 11.82 1.40
CA HIS A 25 15.68 12.10 0.53
C HIS A 25 14.84 10.84 0.28
N ALA A 26 15.45 9.69 0.06
CA ALA A 26 14.73 8.42 -0.07
C ALA A 26 14.00 8.04 1.23
N SER A 27 14.64 8.23 2.38
CA SER A 27 14.05 7.93 3.70
C SER A 27 12.90 8.87 4.07
N THR A 28 13.01 10.16 3.68
CA THR A 28 11.95 11.16 3.93
C THR A 28 10.82 11.10 2.90
N SER A 29 11.10 10.67 1.67
CA SER A 29 10.10 10.41 0.63
C SER A 29 9.38 9.08 0.81
N SER A 30 9.99 8.14 1.54
CA SER A 30 9.33 6.90 1.95
C SER A 30 8.26 7.22 2.97
N ARG A 31 7.04 7.48 2.48
CA ARG A 31 5.83 7.40 3.32
C ARG A 31 5.83 5.99 3.91
N ASN A 32 6.00 5.87 5.24
CA ASN A 32 5.96 4.58 5.90
C ASN A 32 4.67 3.86 5.46
N LEU A 33 4.79 2.57 5.12
CA LEU A 33 3.65 1.75 4.73
C LEU A 33 2.57 1.81 5.82
N GLU A 34 2.97 1.80 7.09
CA GLU A 34 2.08 1.94 8.24
C GLU A 34 1.33 3.28 8.24
N ASP A 35 2.03 4.40 8.04
CA ASP A 35 1.41 5.74 7.98
C ASP A 35 0.43 5.82 6.80
N THR A 36 0.79 5.21 5.68
CA THR A 36 -0.05 5.15 4.48
C THR A 36 -1.32 4.32 4.73
N LEU A 37 -1.20 3.16 5.36
CA LEU A 37 -2.33 2.29 5.69
C LEU A 37 -3.24 2.92 6.75
N THR A 38 -2.66 3.55 7.77
CA THR A 38 -3.39 4.26 8.83
C THR A 38 -4.26 5.38 8.25
N TYR A 39 -3.82 6.03 7.17
CA TYR A 39 -4.62 7.01 6.45
C TYR A 39 -5.70 6.37 5.54
N LEU A 40 -5.35 5.32 4.78
CA LEU A 40 -6.23 4.77 3.75
C LEU A 40 -7.33 3.85 4.30
N ILE A 41 -7.05 3.03 5.30
CA ILE A 41 -8.00 2.09 5.88
C ILE A 41 -9.29 2.79 6.38
N PRO A 42 -9.23 3.80 7.27
CA PRO A 42 -10.45 4.45 7.76
C PRO A 42 -11.20 5.19 6.64
N LYS A 43 -10.49 5.75 5.65
CA LYS A 43 -11.10 6.40 4.48
C LYS A 43 -11.92 5.41 3.65
N GLU A 44 -11.36 4.24 3.38
CA GLU A 44 -12.05 3.20 2.61
C GLU A 44 -13.20 2.56 3.40
N GLN A 45 -13.04 2.37 4.71
CA GLN A 45 -14.13 1.94 5.57
C GLN A 45 -15.32 2.91 5.55
N ALA A 46 -15.06 4.23 5.61
CA ALA A 46 -16.10 5.25 5.50
C ALA A 46 -16.80 5.20 4.14
N ARG A 47 -16.04 5.04 3.05
CA ARG A 47 -16.59 4.90 1.69
C ARG A 47 -17.50 3.69 1.56
N ILE A 48 -17.08 2.53 2.07
CA ILE A 48 -17.88 1.29 2.08
C ILE A 48 -19.15 1.47 2.91
N LYS A 49 -19.06 2.14 4.07
CA LYS A 49 -20.22 2.42 4.91
C LYS A 49 -21.27 3.25 4.17
N ILE A 50 -20.86 4.34 3.53
CA ILE A 50 -21.74 5.20 2.73
C ILE A 50 -22.35 4.41 1.56
N PHE A 51 -21.53 3.67 0.83
CA PHE A 51 -21.99 2.83 -0.28
C PHE A 51 -23.07 1.85 0.18
N ARG A 52 -22.84 1.11 1.26
CA ARG A 52 -23.83 0.17 1.82
C ARG A 52 -25.11 0.85 2.28
N GLN A 53 -25.03 2.06 2.85
CA GLN A 53 -26.22 2.82 3.23
C GLN A 53 -27.06 3.20 2.00
N GLN A 54 -26.41 3.58 0.90
CA GLN A 54 -27.09 4.02 -0.32
C GLN A 54 -27.62 2.86 -1.17
N SER A 55 -26.87 1.77 -1.28
CA SER A 55 -27.13 0.68 -2.23
C SER A 55 -27.21 -0.71 -1.60
N GLY A 56 -27.24 -0.83 -0.27
CA GLY A 56 -27.23 -2.13 0.41
C GLY A 56 -28.42 -3.04 0.09
N LYS A 57 -29.54 -2.49 -0.39
CA LYS A 57 -30.71 -3.24 -0.85
C LYS A 57 -30.80 -3.39 -2.36
N ARG A 58 -29.82 -2.87 -3.11
CA ARG A 58 -29.82 -2.97 -4.57
C ARG A 58 -29.60 -4.43 -4.96
N VAL A 59 -30.53 -4.99 -5.73
CA VAL A 59 -30.34 -6.30 -6.38
C VAL A 59 -29.32 -6.11 -7.51
N VAL A 60 -28.18 -6.81 -7.42
CA VAL A 60 -27.07 -6.71 -8.41
C VAL A 60 -27.05 -7.93 -9.34
N GLY A 61 -27.78 -9.00 -9.01
CA GLY A 61 -27.91 -10.21 -9.82
C GLY A 61 -28.90 -11.18 -9.18
N GLN A 62 -29.23 -12.24 -9.92
CA GLN A 62 -30.03 -13.36 -9.43
C GLN A 62 -29.15 -14.60 -9.34
N THR A 63 -29.39 -15.44 -8.33
CA THR A 63 -28.75 -16.75 -8.18
C THR A 63 -29.69 -17.80 -8.76
N THR A 64 -29.26 -18.48 -9.83
CA THR A 64 -30.00 -19.60 -10.44
C THR A 64 -29.47 -20.93 -9.91
N VAL A 65 -30.22 -22.03 -10.12
CA VAL A 65 -29.79 -23.38 -9.71
C VAL A 65 -28.42 -23.72 -10.28
N ASP A 66 -28.18 -23.42 -11.56
CA ASP A 66 -26.92 -23.69 -12.26
C ASP A 66 -25.73 -22.99 -11.58
N THR A 67 -25.90 -21.74 -11.13
CA THR A 67 -24.83 -21.01 -10.42
C THR A 67 -24.43 -21.63 -9.08
N CYS A 68 -25.37 -22.30 -8.40
CA CYS A 68 -25.10 -23.00 -7.15
C CYS A 68 -24.49 -24.39 -7.40
N SER A 69 -24.97 -25.08 -8.43
CA SER A 69 -24.51 -26.42 -8.80
C SER A 69 -23.04 -26.44 -9.24
N ASP A 70 -22.58 -25.40 -9.94
CA ASP A 70 -21.19 -25.29 -10.41
C ASP A 70 -20.17 -25.05 -9.28
N SER A 71 -20.59 -24.55 -8.11
CA SER A 71 -19.70 -24.32 -6.96
C SER A 71 -19.59 -25.53 -6.01
N LEU A 72 -20.42 -26.55 -6.20
CA LEU A 72 -20.48 -27.75 -5.38
C LEU A 72 -19.75 -28.96 -6.02
N LEU A 73 -19.23 -28.81 -7.24
CA LEU A 73 -18.40 -29.76 -7.98
C LEU A 73 -16.93 -29.33 -7.94
#